data_AF-A0A4Q3TBF4-F1
#
_entry.id   AF-A0A4Q3TBF4-F1
#
_cell.length_a   1.000
_cell.length_b   1.000
_cell.length_c   1.000
_cell.angle_alpha   90.00
_cell.angle_beta   90.00
_cell.angle_gamma   90.00
#
_symmetry.space_group_name_H-M   'P 1'
#
loop_
_entity.id
_entity.type
_entity.pdbx_description
1 polymer ?
#
loop_
_entity_poly.entity_id
_entity_poly.type
_entity_poly.pdbx_seq_one_letter_code
_entity_poly.pdbx_strand_id
1 'polypeptide(L)'
;VVDLTEGAYTERELMMVKVRAVGKEREEMKRMADIFRGRVIDVTEKSYTIELTGDQGKNDAFLEAIDRSAILETVRTGASGIGRGERVLRV
;
A
#
# COMPACT_ATOMS: atom_id res chain seq x y z
N VAL A 1 -26.09 -7.95 4.29
CA VAL A 1 -24.75 -8.51 3.97
C VAL A 1 -24.77 -8.92 2.51
N VAL A 2 -23.75 -8.56 1.72
CA VAL A 2 -23.65 -8.83 0.28
C VAL A 2 -22.23 -9.26 -0.03
N ASP A 3 -22.06 -10.28 -0.87
CA ASP A 3 -20.76 -10.64 -1.42
C ASP A 3 -20.44 -9.75 -2.62
N LEU A 4 -19.39 -8.93 -2.51
CA LEU A 4 -18.99 -8.02 -3.58
C LEU A 4 -18.39 -8.75 -4.78
N THR A 5 -17.85 -9.95 -4.59
CA THR A 5 -17.17 -10.75 -5.63
C THR A 5 -18.13 -11.31 -6.68
N GLU A 6 -19.43 -11.41 -6.37
CA GLU A 6 -20.48 -11.87 -7.30
C GLU A 6 -20.81 -10.87 -8.41
N GLY A 7 -20.14 -9.72 -8.47
CA GLY A 7 -20.36 -8.73 -9.52
C GLY A 7 -19.20 -7.74 -9.65
N ALA A 8 -19.37 -6.75 -10.51
CA ALA A 8 -18.34 -5.71 -10.68
C ALA A 8 -18.20 -4.87 -9.41
N TYR A 9 -16.99 -4.82 -8.87
CA TYR A 9 -16.66 -4.03 -7.68
C TYR A 9 -15.31 -3.32 -7.84
N THR A 10 -15.03 -2.37 -6.97
CA THR A 10 -13.69 -1.79 -6.79
C THR A 10 -13.29 -2.00 -5.35
N GLU A 11 -12.04 -2.40 -5.13
CA GLU A 11 -11.42 -2.45 -3.82
C GLU A 11 -10.20 -1.53 -3.73
N ARG A 12 -9.99 -1.03 -2.53
CA ARG A 12 -8.77 -0.33 -2.12
C ARG A 12 -8.38 -0.73 -0.71
N GLU A 13 -7.09 -0.76 -0.50
CA GLU A 13 -6.44 -0.95 0.78
C GLU A 13 -5.38 0.13 0.94
N LEU A 14 -5.37 0.74 2.13
CA LEU A 14 -4.28 1.61 2.58
C LEU A 14 -3.26 0.75 3.33
N MET A 15 -1.99 0.92 2.97
CA MET A 15 -0.87 0.31 3.65
C MET A 15 0.13 1.40 4.04
N MET A 16 0.62 1.35 5.28
CA MET A 16 1.80 2.08 5.71
C MET A 16 2.91 1.09 6.00
N VAL A 17 4.08 1.36 5.45
CA VAL A 17 5.26 0.51 5.63
C VAL A 17 6.44 1.37 6.06
N LYS A 18 7.00 1.03 7.22
CA LYS A 18 8.22 1.63 7.73
C LYS A 18 9.39 0.80 7.25
N VAL A 19 10.32 1.43 6.54
CA VAL A 19 11.49 0.78 5.97
C VAL A 19 12.77 1.44 6.49
N ARG A 20 13.82 0.64 6.67
CA ARG A 20 15.19 1.12 6.82
C ARG A 20 15.61 1.79 5.52
N ALA A 21 16.20 2.97 5.64
CA ALA A 21 16.67 3.73 4.49
C ALA A 21 17.89 4.56 4.89
N VAL A 22 19.09 4.04 4.62
CA VAL A 22 20.37 4.71 4.92
C VAL A 22 21.24 4.84 3.68
N GLY A 23 22.00 5.93 3.58
CA GLY A 23 22.92 6.17 2.46
C GLY A 23 22.23 6.03 1.10
N LYS A 24 22.74 5.13 0.24
CA LYS A 24 22.25 4.91 -1.12
C LYS A 24 20.84 4.29 -1.18
N GLU A 25 20.42 3.56 -0.14
CA GLU A 25 19.10 2.94 -0.08
C GLU A 25 17.97 3.97 -0.06
N ARG A 26 18.26 5.21 0.39
CA ARG A 26 17.27 6.28 0.46
C ARG A 26 16.74 6.67 -0.91
N GLU A 27 17.61 6.73 -1.92
CA GLU A 27 17.17 7.03 -3.27
C GLU A 27 16.36 5.87 -3.86
N GLU A 28 16.77 4.63 -3.58
CA GLU A 28 16.06 3.44 -4.05
C GLU A 28 14.67 3.34 -3.44
N MET A 29 14.55 3.48 -2.12
CA MET A 29 13.25 3.47 -1.43
C MET A 29 12.32 4.59 -1.92
N LYS A 30 12.88 5.78 -2.20
CA LYS A 30 12.12 6.87 -2.80
C LYS A 30 11.65 6.53 -4.21
N ARG A 31 12.53 5.99 -5.07
CA ARG A 31 12.16 5.53 -6.42
C ARG A 31 11.06 4.48 -6.39
N MET A 32 11.17 3.50 -5.49
CA MET A 32 10.16 2.46 -5.30
C MET A 32 8.82 3.04 -4.86
N ALA A 33 8.82 3.99 -3.93
CA ALA A 33 7.61 4.73 -3.56
C ALA A 33 7.00 5.43 -4.80
N ASP A 34 7.81 6.15 -5.59
CA ASP A 34 7.33 6.87 -6.77
C ASP A 34 6.76 5.92 -7.85
N ILE A 35 7.42 4.80 -8.14
CA ILE A 35 6.98 3.77 -9.09
C ILE A 35 5.60 3.21 -8.69
N PHE A 36 5.44 2.89 -7.42
CA PHE A 36 4.17 2.37 -6.89
C PHE A 36 3.15 3.47 -6.57
N ARG A 37 3.47 4.73 -6.88
CA ARG A 37 2.63 5.90 -6.57
C ARG A 37 2.29 6.00 -5.08
N GLY A 38 3.21 5.56 -4.23
CA GLY A 38 3.20 5.77 -2.79
C GLY A 38 3.71 7.16 -2.44
N ARG A 39 3.64 7.50 -1.16
CA ARG A 39 4.07 8.78 -0.62
C ARG A 39 4.93 8.52 0.61
N VAL A 40 6.11 9.13 0.65
CA VAL A 40 6.90 9.14 1.89
C VAL A 40 6.23 10.15 2.83
N ILE A 41 5.66 9.66 3.95
CA ILE A 41 4.90 10.47 4.91
C ILE A 41 5.69 10.79 6.19
N ASP A 42 6.77 10.06 6.45
CA ASP A 42 7.69 10.33 7.55
C ASP A 42 9.13 9.96 7.17
N VAL A 43 10.07 10.74 7.69
CA VAL A 43 11.49 10.66 7.34
C VAL A 43 12.36 10.83 8.58
N THR A 44 13.22 9.86 8.83
CA THR A 44 14.33 9.97 9.79
C THR A 44 15.67 9.78 9.10
N GLU A 45 16.77 9.86 9.86
CA GLU A 45 18.12 9.53 9.36
C GLU A 45 18.23 8.06 8.91
N LYS A 46 17.45 7.17 9.51
CA LYS A 46 17.60 5.71 9.34
C LYS A 46 16.39 5.04 8.70
N SER A 47 15.29 5.76 8.50
CA SER A 47 14.04 5.17 8.02
C SER A 47 13.20 6.12 7.19
N TYR A 48 12.32 5.52 6.39
CA TYR A 48 11.14 6.16 5.82
C TYR A 48 9.90 5.44 6.28
N THR A 49 8.80 6.17 6.41
CA THR A 49 7.46 5.59 6.41
C THR A 49 6.80 5.95 5.09
N ILE A 50 6.37 4.94 4.35
CA ILE A 50 5.77 5.08 3.03
C ILE A 50 4.29 4.68 3.13
N GLU A 51 3.41 5.57 2.70
CA GLU A 51 1.99 5.32 2.51
C GLU A 51 1.74 4.84 1.07
N LEU A 52 1.00 3.74 0.92
CA LEU A 52 0.58 3.19 -0.35
C LEU A 52 -0.93 2.98 -0.34
N THR A 53 -1.56 3.24 -1.48
CA THR A 53 -2.96 2.88 -1.72
C THR A 53 -3.07 2.12 -3.03
N GLY A 54 -3.75 0.98 -2.98
CA GLY A 54 -3.84 0.03 -4.08
C GLY A 54 -4.95 -0.99 -3.86
N ASP A 55 -5.14 -1.89 -4.81
CA ASP A 55 -5.72 -3.20 -4.46
C ASP A 55 -4.68 -4.02 -3.66
N GLN A 56 -5.11 -5.15 -3.11
CA GLN A 56 -4.24 -5.97 -2.27
C GLN A 56 -3.00 -6.43 -3.05
N GLY A 57 -3.17 -6.81 -4.32
CA GLY A 57 -2.08 -7.28 -5.18
C GLY A 57 -1.00 -6.22 -5.43
N LYS A 58 -1.38 -4.96 -5.64
CA LYS A 58 -0.41 -3.86 -5.77
C LYS A 58 0.40 -3.65 -4.49
N ASN A 59 -0.26 -3.69 -3.33
CA ASN A 59 0.42 -3.54 -2.04
C ASN A 59 1.36 -4.72 -1.76
N ASP A 60 0.95 -5.94 -2.07
CA ASP A 60 1.78 -7.14 -1.95
C ASP A 60 3.00 -7.06 -2.88
N ALA A 61 2.80 -6.64 -4.14
CA ALA A 61 3.90 -6.43 -5.09
C ALA A 61 4.91 -5.37 -4.63
N PHE A 62 4.47 -4.33 -3.90
CA PHE A 62 5.41 -3.37 -3.32
C PHE A 62 6.31 -4.03 -2.27
N LEU A 63 5.73 -4.85 -1.37
CA LEU A 63 6.47 -5.55 -0.33
C LEU A 63 7.43 -6.61 -0.90
N GLU A 64 7.08 -7.21 -2.04
CA GLU A 64 7.93 -8.17 -2.75
C GLU A 64 9.06 -7.50 -3.54
N ALA A 65 8.85 -6.27 -4.02
CA ALA A 65 9.83 -5.56 -4.82
C ALA A 65 10.95 -4.89 -3.99
N ILE A 66 10.78 -4.77 -2.67
CA ILE A 66 11.80 -4.28 -1.76
C ILE A 66 12.44 -5.43 -0.97
N ASP A 67 13.66 -5.21 -0.47
CA ASP A 67 14.31 -6.18 0.41
C ASP A 67 13.50 -6.34 1.71
N ARG A 68 13.05 -7.57 1.99
CA ARG A 68 12.27 -7.89 3.20
C ARG A 68 13.02 -7.55 4.48
N SER A 69 14.35 -7.58 4.49
CA SER A 69 15.17 -7.21 5.64
C SER A 69 15.18 -5.70 5.93
N ALA A 70 14.82 -4.89 4.93
CA ALA A 70 14.65 -3.45 5.11
C ALA A 70 13.30 -3.10 5.75
N ILE A 71 12.31 -3.98 5.73
CA ILE A 71 10.99 -3.73 6.33
C ILE A 71 11.10 -3.79 7.85
N LEU A 72 10.75 -2.69 8.52
CA LEU A 72 10.76 -2.57 9.97
C LEU A 72 9.35 -2.79 10.56
N GLU A 73 8.32 -2.33 9.86
CA GLU A 73 6.94 -2.38 10.32
C GLU A 73 5.99 -2.30 9.12
N THR A 74 4.84 -2.96 9.20
CA THR A 74 3.79 -2.88 8.18
C THR A 74 2.43 -2.82 8.86
N VAL A 75 1.61 -1.86 8.47
CA VAL A 75 0.24 -1.65 8.95
C VAL A 75 -0.68 -1.61 7.75
N ARG A 76 -1.74 -2.42 7.78
CA ARG A 76 -2.70 -2.60 6.69
C ARG A 76 -4.12 -2.41 7.20
N THR A 77 -4.94 -1.68 6.46
CA THR A 77 -6.36 -1.49 6.82
C THR A 77 -7.23 -2.69 6.47
N GLY A 78 -6.74 -3.59 5.62
CA GLY A 78 -7.58 -4.55 4.89
C GLY A 78 -8.37 -3.88 3.76
N ALA A 79 -9.08 -4.70 2.99
CA ALA A 79 -9.82 -4.25 1.81
C ALA A 79 -11.09 -3.47 2.19
N SER A 80 -11.22 -2.29 1.61
CA SER A 80 -12.47 -1.53 1.53
C SER A 80 -13.01 -1.61 0.10
N GLY A 81 -14.21 -2.17 -0.05
CA GLY A 81 -14.82 -2.44 -1.35
C GLY A 81 -16.15 -1.73 -1.54
N ILE A 82 -16.46 -1.39 -2.80
CA ILE A 82 -17.76 -0.86 -3.20
C ILE A 82 -18.21 -1.47 -4.54
N GLY A 83 -19.50 -1.74 -4.68
CA GLY A 83 -20.10 -2.14 -5.95
C GLY A 83 -19.92 -1.06 -7.00
N ARG A 84 -19.67 -1.45 -8.26
CA ARG A 84 -19.54 -0.49 -9.36
C ARG A 84 -20.92 -0.12 -9.93
N GLY A 85 -21.01 1.10 -10.45
CA GLY A 85 -22.21 1.59 -11.15
C GLY A 85 -23.40 1.72 -10.21
N GLU A 86 -24.56 1.21 -10.64
CA GLU A 86 -25.83 1.33 -9.93
C GLU A 86 -25.97 0.35 -8.75
N ARG A 87 -24.98 -0.54 -8.52
CA ARG A 87 -24.99 -1.49 -7.39
C ARG A 87 -24.66 -0.77 -6.08
N VAL A 88 -25.70 -0.36 -5.35
CA VAL A 88 -25.58 0.36 -4.07
C VAL A 88 -25.94 -0.54 -2.90
N LEU A 89 -25.04 -0.63 -1.91
CA LEU A 89 -25.36 -1.19 -0.59
C LEU A 89 -25.92 -0.06 0.28
N ARG A 90 -27.21 -0.09 0.59
CA ARG A 90 -27.82 0.84 1.56
C ARG A 90 -27.71 0.25 2.96
N VAL A 91 -27.29 1.10 3.91
CA VAL A 91 -27.29 0.79 5.36
C VAL A 91 -28.68 1.03 5.91
#